data_AF-A0A920QMR9-F1
#
_entry.id   AF-A0A920QMR9-F1
#
_cell.length_a   1.000
_cell.length_b   1.000
_cell.length_c   1.000
_cell.angle_alpha   90.00
_cell.angle_beta   90.00
_cell.angle_gamma   90.00
#
_symmetry.space_group_name_H-M   'P 1'
#
loop_
_entity.id
_entity.type
_entity.pdbx_description
1 polymer ?
#
loop_
_entity_poly.entity_id
_entity_poly.type
_entity_poly.pdbx_seq_one_letter_code
_entity_poly.pdbx_strand_id
1 'polypeptide(L)'
;MNSKTPAMLVGSQVFMSRGHQAAIDLARSLNIALYMNGASRGILPPGDPHFFNRTRSSAFKKADVIVIVGTPFDFRMGYGKRISNRGH
;
A
#
# COMPACT_ATOMS: atom_id res chain seq x y z
N MET A 1 -3.79 0.62 -17.51
CA MET A 1 -2.83 0.26 -16.44
C MET A 1 -1.98 -0.90 -16.92
N ASN A 2 -0.64 -0.78 -16.92
CA ASN A 2 0.26 -1.81 -17.49
C ASN A 2 0.68 -2.89 -16.49
N SER A 3 0.55 -2.62 -15.18
CA SER A 3 0.78 -3.58 -14.11
C SER A 3 -0.35 -4.61 -14.02
N LYS A 4 0.01 -5.86 -13.70
CA LYS A 4 -0.91 -7.01 -13.56
C LYS A 4 -1.20 -7.34 -12.10
N THR A 5 -0.31 -7.02 -11.17
CA THR A 5 -0.46 -7.30 -9.74
C THR A 5 -0.09 -6.08 -8.87
N PRO A 6 -0.70 -4.90 -9.09
CA PRO A 6 -0.34 -3.71 -8.34
C PRO A 6 -0.75 -3.80 -6.86
N ALA A 7 0.04 -3.19 -5.98
CA ALA A 7 -0.30 -3.02 -4.57
C ALA A 7 0.04 -1.61 -4.08
N MET A 8 -0.75 -1.09 -3.13
CA MET A 8 -0.51 0.23 -2.53
C MET A 8 -0.33 0.14 -1.03
N LEU A 9 0.60 0.96 -0.50
CA LEU A 9 0.83 1.11 0.92
C LEU A 9 0.78 2.58 1.33
N VAL A 10 -0.07 2.87 2.30
CA VAL A 10 -0.20 4.19 2.90
C VAL A 10 0.31 4.17 4.34
N GLY A 11 1.26 5.05 4.65
CA GLY A 11 1.88 5.16 5.97
C GLY A 11 1.44 6.40 6.74
N SER A 12 1.93 6.52 7.97
CA SER A 12 1.51 7.56 8.92
C SER A 12 1.59 8.98 8.38
N GLN A 13 2.54 9.29 7.49
CA GLN A 13 2.69 10.68 7.00
C GLN A 13 1.47 11.13 6.18
N VAL A 14 0.75 10.21 5.52
CA VAL A 14 -0.49 10.53 4.80
C VAL A 14 -1.61 10.93 5.75
N PHE A 15 -1.72 10.25 6.89
CA PHE A 15 -2.68 10.64 7.92
C PHE A 15 -2.30 12.00 8.51
N MET A 16 -1.03 12.20 8.86
CA MET A 16 -0.53 13.45 9.45
C MET A 16 -0.70 14.64 8.51
N SER A 17 -0.55 14.45 7.20
CA SER A 17 -0.76 15.50 6.19
C SER A 17 -2.22 15.68 5.79
N ARG A 18 -3.16 14.96 6.40
CA ARG A 18 -4.59 14.93 6.02
C ARG A 18 -4.83 14.50 4.56
N GLY A 19 -3.90 13.77 3.95
CA GLY A 19 -4.00 13.28 2.57
C GLY A 19 -4.77 11.97 2.39
N HIS A 20 -5.47 11.49 3.42
CA HIS A 20 -6.13 10.18 3.41
C HIS A 20 -7.20 10.06 2.31
N GLN A 21 -7.99 11.11 2.07
CA GLN A 21 -9.02 11.07 1.02
C GLN A 21 -8.40 10.90 -0.37
N ALA A 22 -7.38 11.69 -0.70
CA ALA A 22 -6.67 11.57 -1.97
C ALA A 22 -6.02 10.19 -2.15
N ALA A 23 -5.49 9.59 -1.08
CA ALA A 23 -4.93 8.23 -1.14
C ALA A 23 -6.01 7.16 -1.38
N ILE A 24 -7.19 7.32 -0.78
CA ILE A 24 -8.34 6.44 -1.01
C ILE A 24 -8.84 6.57 -2.45
N ASP A 25 -8.98 7.80 -2.95
CA ASP A 25 -9.42 8.07 -4.31
C ASP A 25 -8.43 7.51 -5.35
N LEU A 26 -7.13 7.60 -5.07
CA LEU A 26 -6.10 6.97 -5.90
C LEU A 26 -6.23 5.44 -5.90
N ALA A 27 -6.41 4.81 -4.73
CA ALA A 27 -6.56 3.36 -4.64
C ALA A 27 -7.82 2.86 -5.39
N ARG A 28 -8.93 3.61 -5.30
CA ARG A 28 -10.20 3.29 -5.97
C ARG A 28 -10.13 3.52 -7.48
N SER A 29 -9.57 4.63 -7.93
CA SER A 29 -9.42 4.94 -9.36
C SER A 29 -8.53 3.94 -10.09
N LEU A 30 -7.52 3.41 -9.40
CA LEU A 30 -6.66 2.35 -9.92
C LEU A 30 -7.23 0.93 -9.66
N ASN A 31 -8.27 0.81 -8.84
CA ASN A 31 -8.84 -0.45 -8.37
C ASN A 31 -7.78 -1.42 -7.82
N ILE A 32 -6.99 -0.96 -6.85
CA ILE A 32 -5.86 -1.71 -6.28
C ILE A 32 -5.99 -1.96 -4.78
N ALA A 33 -5.40 -3.06 -4.32
CA ALA A 33 -5.35 -3.40 -2.90
C ALA A 33 -4.62 -2.32 -2.10
N LEU A 34 -5.28 -1.77 -1.08
CA LEU A 34 -4.72 -0.76 -0.18
C LEU A 34 -4.35 -1.38 1.17
N TYR A 35 -3.06 -1.32 1.47
CA TYR A 35 -2.48 -1.66 2.76
C TYR A 35 -2.21 -0.38 3.55
N MET A 36 -2.37 -0.44 4.88
CA MET A 36 -2.12 0.71 5.76
C MET A 36 -1.16 0.37 6.89
N ASN A 37 -0.29 1.32 7.22
CA ASN A 37 0.65 1.25 8.33
C ASN A 37 0.47 2.43 9.29
N GLY A 38 0.84 2.20 10.55
CA GLY A 38 0.90 3.26 11.56
C GLY A 38 -0.43 3.98 11.74
N ALA A 39 -0.40 5.32 11.71
CA ALA A 39 -1.57 6.18 11.92
C ALA A 39 -2.61 6.09 10.79
N SER A 40 -2.25 5.55 9.63
CA SER A 40 -3.18 5.41 8.50
C SER A 40 -4.07 4.18 8.59
N ARG A 41 -3.93 3.35 9.63
CA ARG A 41 -4.87 2.22 9.82
C ARG A 41 -6.25 2.75 10.14
N GLY A 42 -7.25 2.25 9.42
CA GLY A 42 -8.65 2.65 9.61
C GLY A 42 -9.10 3.83 8.76
N ILE A 43 -8.28 4.32 7.81
CA ILE A 43 -8.74 5.33 6.84
C ILE A 43 -9.82 4.78 5.90
N LEU A 44 -9.87 3.45 5.71
CA LEU A 44 -10.97 2.76 5.05
C LEU A 44 -11.88 2.09 6.08
N PRO A 45 -13.21 2.11 5.87
CA PRO A 45 -14.15 1.42 6.74
C PRO A 45 -14.01 -0.11 6.63
N PRO A 46 -14.39 -0.87 7.67
CA PRO A 46 -14.50 -2.33 7.57
C PRO A 46 -15.39 -2.74 6.40
N GLY A 47 -14.95 -3.73 5.62
CA GLY A 47 -15.70 -4.24 4.47
C GLY A 47 -15.46 -3.49 3.15
N ASP A 48 -14.68 -2.40 3.13
CA ASP A 48 -14.27 -1.79 1.86
C ASP A 48 -13.49 -2.80 1.00
N PRO A 49 -13.82 -2.98 -0.29
CA PRO A 49 -13.17 -3.98 -1.15
C PRO A 49 -11.67 -3.73 -1.35
N HIS A 50 -11.17 -2.52 -1.10
CA HIS A 50 -9.75 -2.18 -1.18
C HIS A 50 -9.03 -2.33 0.17
N PHE A 51 -9.73 -2.65 1.27
CA PHE A 51 -9.13 -2.81 2.59
C PHE A 51 -8.42 -4.17 2.70
N PHE A 52 -7.09 -4.17 2.66
CA PHE A 52 -6.28 -5.37 2.88
C PHE A 52 -5.31 -5.20 4.05
N ASN A 53 -5.22 -6.23 4.91
CA ASN A 53 -4.31 -6.21 6.06
C ASN A 53 -3.52 -7.52 6.26
N ARG A 54 -4.12 -8.69 5.97
CA ARG A 54 -3.51 -10.02 6.20
C ARG A 54 -2.62 -10.49 5.06
N THR A 55 -2.82 -10.00 3.84
CA THR A 55 -2.15 -10.50 2.64
C THR A 55 -0.93 -9.68 2.19
N ARG A 56 -0.52 -8.66 2.97
CA ARG A 56 0.51 -7.67 2.58
C ARG A 56 1.82 -8.32 2.11
N SER A 57 2.34 -9.28 2.88
CA SER A 57 3.58 -9.98 2.53
C SER A 57 3.47 -10.72 1.20
N SER A 58 2.34 -11.39 0.95
CA SER A 58 2.08 -12.12 -0.29
C SER A 58 1.93 -11.16 -1.48
N ALA A 59 1.17 -10.07 -1.30
CA ALA A 59 1.00 -9.05 -2.32
C ALA A 59 2.32 -8.40 -2.71
N PHE A 60 3.16 -8.01 -1.75
CA PHE A 60 4.43 -7.34 -2.04
C PHE A 60 5.44 -8.28 -2.73
N LYS A 61 5.42 -9.57 -2.41
CA LYS A 61 6.23 -10.58 -3.11
C LYS A 61 5.78 -10.79 -4.56
N LYS A 62 4.47 -10.71 -4.82
CA LYS A 62 3.87 -10.98 -6.14
C LYS A 62 3.72 -9.72 -7.00
N ALA A 63 3.80 -8.55 -6.40
CA ALA A 63 3.59 -7.29 -7.08
C ALA A 63 4.70 -7.01 -8.09
N ASP A 64 4.28 -6.59 -9.27
CA ASP A 64 5.14 -6.02 -10.31
C ASP A 64 5.33 -4.50 -10.14
N VAL A 65 4.37 -3.84 -9.48
CA VAL A 65 4.45 -2.42 -9.06
C VAL A 65 3.91 -2.26 -7.65
N ILE A 66 4.66 -1.54 -6.80
CA ILE A 66 4.21 -1.18 -5.45
C ILE A 66 4.23 0.34 -5.31
N VAL A 67 3.08 0.93 -5.01
CA VAL A 67 2.94 2.36 -4.71
C VAL A 67 3.08 2.57 -3.21
N ILE A 68 4.13 3.26 -2.76
CA ILE A 68 4.38 3.55 -1.34
C ILE A 68 4.21 5.05 -1.11
N VAL A 69 3.27 5.43 -0.24
CA VAL A 69 2.98 6.84 0.07
C VAL A 69 3.11 7.07 1.56
N GLY A 70 3.94 8.04 1.96
CA GLY A 70 4.07 8.46 3.35
C GLY A 70 4.53 7.38 4.34
N THR A 71 5.25 6.37 3.85
CA THR A 71 5.90 5.32 4.65
C THR A 71 7.40 5.39 4.45
N PRO A 72 8.22 5.60 5.51
CA PRO A 72 9.68 5.48 5.39
C PRO A 72 10.08 4.02 5.13
N PHE A 73 11.17 3.81 4.41
CA PHE A 73 11.74 2.48 4.11
C PHE A 73 12.53 1.93 5.30
N ASP A 74 11.85 1.76 6.44
CA ASP A 74 12.42 1.25 7.68
C ASP A 74 12.19 -0.27 7.85
N PHE A 75 12.39 -0.77 9.07
CA PHE A 75 12.19 -2.18 9.43
C PHE A 75 10.79 -2.71 9.08
N ARG A 76 9.76 -1.87 9.05
CA ARG A 76 8.38 -2.26 8.67
C ARG A 76 8.27 -2.67 7.21
N MET A 77 9.18 -2.15 6.39
CA MET A 77 9.34 -2.45 4.96
C MET A 77 10.49 -3.44 4.70
N GLY A 78 11.17 -3.90 5.75
CA GLY A 78 12.40 -4.69 5.63
C GLY A 78 13.51 -3.93 4.89
N TYR A 79 13.55 -2.60 5.02
CA TYR A 79 14.53 -1.74 4.33
C TYR A 79 14.57 -1.96 2.81
N GLY A 80 13.40 -2.13 2.18
CA GLY A 80 13.30 -2.36 0.74
C GLY A 80 13.63 -3.78 0.28
N LYS A 81 14.27 -4.61 1.12
CA LYS A 81 14.64 -6.01 0.77
C LYS A 81 13.46 -6.92 0.44
N ARG A 82 12.23 -6.49 0.74
CA ARG A 82 10.99 -7.26 0.57
C ARG A 82 10.18 -6.82 -0.66
N ILE A 83 10.66 -5.83 -1.40
CA ILE A 83 10.11 -5.42 -2.69
C ILE A 83 10.69 -6.39 -3.72
N SER A 84 9.82 -7.00 -4.52
CA SER A 84 10.24 -8.08 -5.43
C SER A 84 11.32 -7.57 -6.39
N ASN A 85 12.43 -8.32 -6.50
CA ASN A 85 13.45 -8.14 -7.53
C ASN A 85 13.15 -9.12 -8.67
N ARG A 86 12.01 -8.97 -9.37
CA ARG A 86 11.79 -9.73 -10.62
C ARG A 86 12.76 -9.20 -11.67
N GLY A 87 13.95 -9.78 -11.61
CA GLY A 87 15.14 -9.45 -12.36
C GLY A 87 16.29 -10.31 -11.82
N HIS A 88 16.09 -11.64 -11.87
CA HIS A 88 17.05 -12.71 -12.19
C HIS A 88 16.20 -13.94 -12.54
#